data_AF-A0A7V4WBI8-F1
#
_entry.id   AF-A0A7V4WBI8-F1
#
_cell.length_a   1.000
_cell.length_b   1.000
_cell.length_c   1.000
_cell.angle_alpha   90.00
_cell.angle_beta   90.00
_cell.angle_gamma   90.00
#
_symmetry.space_group_name_H-M   'P 1'
#
loop_
_entity.id
_entity.type
_entity.pdbx_description
1 polymer ?
#
loop_
_entity_poly.entity_id
_entity_poly.type
_entity_poly.pdbx_seq_one_letter_code
_entity_poly.pdbx_strand_id
1 'polypeptide(L)'
;MTSDKGGARNELDERIIAARDSILAEGEKVAAEEEGDQGQGIFLTDSRLIIIKVGFAATGDPQGKIVGSFPLSEIAEVIVRKGPLGAVIQVCTQQKQTNPGTPPDNVIIFTGSQRIKRCESIAAKIETALGRPVRRIEAAGEKRDLDDAENRNRDSEVVQATEEGDSESPTATTTIDAADAKPGELDEVVK
;
A
#
# COMPACT_ATOMS: atom_id res chain seq x y z
N MET A 1 20.71 -9.36 30.89
CA MET A 1 20.05 -8.59 29.81
C MET A 1 20.37 -9.26 28.50
N THR A 2 19.56 -10.23 28.07
CA THR A 2 19.72 -10.90 26.78
C THR A 2 18.85 -10.17 25.78
N SER A 3 19.48 -9.44 24.87
CA SER A 3 18.83 -8.74 23.76
C SER A 3 17.93 -9.68 22.98
N ASP A 4 16.65 -9.31 22.94
CA ASP A 4 15.67 -9.79 21.98
C ASP A 4 16.12 -9.33 20.59
N LYS A 5 16.94 -10.15 19.93
CA LYS A 5 17.21 -9.99 18.51
C LYS A 5 15.98 -10.52 17.79
N GLY A 6 15.00 -9.64 17.57
CA GLY A 6 13.90 -9.87 16.64
C GLY A 6 14.48 -10.26 15.29
N GLY A 7 14.49 -11.57 15.04
CA GLY A 7 14.97 -12.16 13.79
C GLY A 7 14.12 -11.64 12.64
N ALA A 8 14.78 -11.36 11.53
CA ALA A 8 14.11 -11.04 10.27
C ALA A 8 13.15 -12.18 9.91
N ARG A 9 11.85 -12.01 10.20
CA ARG A 9 10.80 -12.92 9.78
C ARG A 9 10.62 -12.79 8.27
N ASN A 10 11.44 -13.54 7.54
CA ASN A 10 11.27 -13.81 6.11
C ASN A 10 10.48 -15.11 5.87
N GLU A 11 9.85 -15.66 6.90
CA GLU A 11 9.05 -16.88 6.81
C GLU A 11 7.59 -16.51 6.56
N LEU A 12 7.01 -17.11 5.51
CA LEU A 12 5.58 -17.01 5.20
C LEU A 12 4.75 -17.55 6.37
N ASP A 13 3.57 -16.96 6.60
CA ASP A 13 2.59 -17.47 7.58
C ASP A 13 2.30 -18.96 7.32
N GLU A 14 2.50 -19.80 8.34
CA GLU A 14 2.34 -21.26 8.26
C GLU A 14 0.95 -21.68 7.77
N ARG A 15 -0.09 -20.88 8.06
CA ARG A 15 -1.45 -21.14 7.59
C ARG A 15 -1.59 -20.92 6.10
N ILE A 16 -0.83 -19.97 5.54
CA ILE A 16 -0.75 -19.76 4.09
C ILE A 16 0.00 -20.93 3.45
N ILE A 17 1.11 -21.36 4.05
CA ILE A 17 1.89 -22.53 3.59
C ILE A 17 1.00 -23.78 3.56
N ALA A 18 0.31 -24.09 4.66
CA ALA A 18 -0.61 -25.23 4.74
C ALA A 18 -1.75 -25.12 3.72
N ALA A 19 -2.28 -23.92 3.50
CA ALA A 19 -3.31 -23.68 2.49
C ALA A 19 -2.79 -23.92 1.06
N ARG A 20 -1.57 -23.48 0.75
CA ARG A 20 -0.89 -23.71 -0.54
C ARG A 20 -0.67 -25.20 -0.76
N ASP A 21 -0.07 -25.89 0.21
CA ASP A 21 0.28 -27.30 0.07
C ASP A 21 -0.98 -28.18 -0.07
N SER A 22 -2.11 -27.77 0.51
CA SER A 22 -3.39 -28.47 0.35
C SER A 22 -4.03 -28.38 -1.04
N ILE A 23 -3.58 -27.46 -1.90
CA ILE A 23 -4.18 -27.20 -3.22
C ILE A 23 -3.23 -27.42 -4.40
N LEU A 24 -1.92 -27.57 -4.15
CA LEU A 24 -0.95 -27.89 -5.18
C LEU A 24 -1.21 -29.30 -5.72
N ALA A 25 -1.22 -29.43 -7.04
CA ALA A 25 -1.30 -30.73 -7.68
C ALA A 25 0.01 -31.51 -7.48
N GLU A 26 -0.06 -32.83 -7.57
CA GLU A 26 1.14 -33.67 -7.49
C GLU A 26 2.14 -33.28 -8.59
N GLY A 27 3.37 -32.92 -8.17
CA GLY A 27 4.43 -32.48 -9.08
C GLY A 27 4.37 -31.01 -9.50
N GLU A 28 3.33 -30.26 -9.14
CA GLU A 28 3.25 -28.81 -9.36
C GLU A 28 4.29 -28.08 -8.51
N LYS A 29 5.08 -27.19 -9.13
CA LYS A 29 6.19 -26.49 -8.46
C LYS A 29 5.91 -25.01 -8.31
N VAL A 30 6.20 -24.47 -7.14
CA VAL A 30 6.20 -23.03 -6.89
C VAL A 30 7.48 -22.43 -7.47
N ALA A 31 7.34 -21.63 -8.52
CA ALA A 31 8.46 -20.91 -9.15
C ALA A 31 8.79 -19.61 -8.39
N ALA A 32 7.78 -19.00 -7.76
CA ALA A 32 7.97 -17.80 -6.94
C ALA A 32 6.83 -17.63 -5.94
N GLU A 33 7.14 -17.00 -4.82
CA GLU A 33 6.16 -16.66 -3.80
C GLU A 33 6.54 -15.36 -3.09
N GLU A 34 5.52 -14.62 -2.65
CA GLU A 34 5.68 -13.43 -1.81
C GLU A 34 4.53 -13.31 -0.82
N GLU A 35 4.82 -12.75 0.35
CA GLU A 35 3.81 -12.36 1.34
C GLU A 35 3.38 -10.91 1.12
N GLY A 36 2.08 -10.68 1.07
CA GLY A 36 1.47 -9.36 1.10
C GLY A 36 1.32 -8.84 2.52
N ASP A 37 0.20 -8.19 2.78
CA ASP A 37 -0.24 -7.85 4.13
C ASP A 37 -0.63 -9.10 4.92
N GLN A 38 -0.79 -8.93 6.24
CA GLN A 38 -0.96 -10.05 7.18
C GLN A 38 -2.03 -11.03 6.71
N GLY A 39 -1.64 -12.32 6.61
CA GLY A 39 -2.53 -13.40 6.18
C GLY A 39 -2.77 -13.44 4.68
N GLN A 40 -1.99 -12.74 3.84
CA GLN A 40 -2.13 -12.72 2.39
C GLN A 40 -0.86 -13.22 1.69
N GLY A 41 -0.99 -14.13 0.73
CA GLY A 41 0.12 -14.68 -0.03
C GLY A 41 -0.20 -14.83 -1.51
N ILE A 42 0.83 -14.67 -2.35
CA ILE A 42 0.77 -14.89 -3.80
C ILE A 42 1.83 -15.91 -4.21
N PHE A 43 1.43 -16.88 -5.02
CA PHE A 43 2.26 -17.98 -5.47
C PHE A 43 2.16 -18.11 -6.99
N LEU A 44 3.30 -18.05 -7.66
CA LEU A 44 3.42 -18.36 -9.07
C LEU A 44 3.92 -19.79 -9.21
N THR A 45 3.15 -20.63 -9.87
CA THR A 45 3.54 -21.99 -10.26
C THR A 45 3.94 -22.02 -11.72
N ASP A 46 4.28 -23.20 -12.23
CA ASP A 46 4.49 -23.44 -13.67
C ASP A 46 3.20 -23.37 -14.51
N SER A 47 2.01 -23.47 -13.89
CA SER A 47 0.74 -23.56 -14.61
C SER A 47 -0.29 -22.48 -14.26
N ARG A 48 -0.20 -21.87 -13.07
CA ARG A 48 -1.18 -20.91 -12.55
C ARG A 48 -0.59 -19.94 -11.53
N LEU A 49 -1.30 -18.83 -11.33
CA LEU A 49 -1.12 -17.91 -10.22
C LEU A 49 -2.14 -18.22 -9.13
N ILE A 50 -1.70 -18.27 -7.88
CA ILE A 50 -2.54 -18.58 -6.73
C ILE A 50 -2.46 -17.41 -5.74
N ILE A 51 -3.62 -16.97 -5.27
CA ILE A 51 -3.75 -15.97 -4.20
C ILE A 51 -4.43 -16.65 -3.01
N ILE A 52 -3.83 -16.52 -1.83
CA ILE A 52 -4.36 -17.10 -0.59
C ILE A 52 -4.56 -15.99 0.43
N LYS A 53 -5.71 -16.00 1.09
CA LYS A 53 -6.00 -15.16 2.27
C LYS A 53 -6.45 -16.04 3.42
N VAL A 54 -5.90 -15.82 4.61
CA VAL A 54 -6.22 -16.57 5.82
C VAL A 54 -6.39 -15.64 7.03
N GLY A 55 -7.40 -15.95 7.84
CA GLY A 55 -7.64 -15.29 9.11
C GLY A 55 -8.25 -13.89 9.02
N PHE A 56 -8.49 -13.31 10.19
CA PHE A 56 -9.36 -12.15 10.35
C PHE A 56 -8.90 -10.91 9.56
N ALA A 57 -7.60 -10.60 9.60
CA ALA A 57 -7.06 -9.41 8.93
C ALA A 57 -7.27 -9.43 7.40
N ALA A 58 -7.25 -10.61 6.78
CA ALA A 58 -7.35 -10.75 5.34
C ALA A 58 -8.76 -11.10 4.84
N THR A 59 -9.58 -11.73 5.70
CA THR A 59 -10.88 -12.31 5.29
C THR A 59 -12.08 -11.74 6.05
N GLY A 60 -11.87 -11.05 7.17
CA GLY A 60 -12.92 -10.64 8.10
C GLY A 60 -13.40 -11.74 9.07
N ASP A 61 -12.85 -12.95 8.98
CA ASP A 61 -13.22 -14.12 9.80
C ASP A 61 -11.95 -14.78 10.39
N PRO A 62 -11.87 -15.07 11.70
CA PRO A 62 -10.71 -15.75 12.29
C PRO A 62 -10.38 -17.11 11.64
N GLN A 63 -11.38 -17.83 11.16
CA GLN A 63 -11.23 -19.10 10.44
C GLN A 63 -11.36 -18.94 8.92
N GLY A 64 -11.53 -17.71 8.43
CA GLY A 64 -11.72 -17.44 7.01
C GLY A 64 -10.52 -17.87 6.18
N LYS A 65 -10.80 -18.52 5.06
CA LYS A 65 -9.84 -18.91 4.03
C LYS A 65 -10.41 -18.59 2.66
N ILE A 66 -9.69 -17.79 1.88
CA ILE A 66 -10.04 -17.47 0.50
C ILE A 66 -8.87 -17.91 -0.38
N VAL A 67 -9.17 -18.63 -1.46
CA VAL A 67 -8.19 -19.11 -2.42
C VAL A 67 -8.65 -18.73 -3.81
N GLY A 68 -7.92 -17.84 -4.47
CA GLY A 68 -8.02 -17.59 -5.90
C GLY A 68 -6.98 -18.42 -6.65
N SER A 69 -7.39 -19.11 -7.70
CA SER A 69 -6.51 -19.94 -8.54
C SER A 69 -6.76 -19.58 -10.01
N PHE A 70 -5.74 -19.04 -10.67
CA PHE A 70 -5.85 -18.44 -12.00
C PHE A 70 -4.89 -19.14 -12.96
N PRO A 71 -5.36 -20.06 -13.82
CA PRO A 71 -4.53 -20.64 -14.87
C PRO A 71 -3.86 -19.55 -15.71
N LEU A 72 -2.57 -19.71 -16.01
CA LEU A 72 -1.81 -18.68 -16.75
C LEU A 72 -2.45 -18.37 -18.10
N SER A 73 -3.09 -19.36 -18.73
CA SER A 73 -3.84 -19.23 -19.99
C SER A 73 -5.13 -18.41 -19.90
N GLU A 74 -5.72 -18.28 -18.71
CA GLU A 74 -7.01 -17.60 -18.49
C GLU A 74 -6.85 -16.17 -17.97
N ILE A 75 -5.66 -15.84 -17.45
CA ILE A 75 -5.31 -14.48 -17.08
C ILE A 75 -5.40 -13.63 -18.36
N ALA A 76 -6.17 -12.55 -18.31
CA ALA A 76 -6.26 -11.57 -19.39
C ALA A 76 -5.26 -10.43 -19.15
N GLU A 77 -5.12 -9.99 -17.90
CA GLU A 77 -4.24 -8.90 -17.49
C GLU A 77 -3.83 -9.08 -16.02
N VAL A 78 -2.66 -8.58 -15.64
CA VAL A 78 -2.28 -8.36 -14.24
C VAL A 78 -1.98 -6.88 -14.07
N ILE A 79 -2.56 -6.27 -13.05
CA ILE A 79 -2.44 -4.84 -12.77
C ILE A 79 -1.72 -4.67 -11.43
N VAL A 80 -0.63 -3.89 -11.45
CA VAL A 80 0.04 -3.38 -10.25
C VAL A 80 -0.34 -1.92 -10.09
N ARG A 81 -1.02 -1.57 -9.00
CA ARG A 81 -1.30 -0.18 -8.64
C ARG A 81 -0.44 0.22 -7.46
N LYS A 82 0.43 1.21 -7.64
CA LYS A 82 1.28 1.78 -6.58
C LYS A 82 0.69 3.08 -6.07
N GLY A 83 0.73 3.25 -4.75
CA GLY A 83 0.41 4.48 -4.06
C GLY A 83 1.46 4.80 -2.98
N PRO A 84 1.30 5.94 -2.28
CA PRO A 84 2.27 6.38 -1.28
C PRO A 84 2.40 5.42 -0.09
N LEU A 85 1.34 4.68 0.24
CA LEU A 85 1.31 3.78 1.40
C LEU A 85 1.59 2.31 1.05
N GLY A 86 1.56 1.94 -0.23
CA GLY A 86 1.61 0.54 -0.60
C GLY A 86 1.40 0.28 -2.08
N ALA A 87 1.28 -0.99 -2.42
CA ALA A 87 0.96 -1.46 -3.76
C ALA A 87 -0.12 -2.53 -3.71
N VAL A 88 -0.84 -2.69 -4.82
CA VAL A 88 -1.88 -3.71 -4.98
C VAL A 88 -1.62 -4.46 -6.28
N ILE A 89 -1.63 -5.80 -6.22
CA ILE A 89 -1.69 -6.65 -7.41
C ILE A 89 -3.12 -7.11 -7.60
N GLN A 90 -3.67 -6.94 -8.79
CA GLN A 90 -4.96 -7.48 -9.20
C GLN A 90 -4.78 -8.38 -10.42
N VAL A 91 -5.34 -9.58 -10.34
CA VAL A 91 -5.39 -10.57 -11.43
C VAL A 91 -6.73 -10.43 -12.12
N CYS A 92 -6.71 -10.17 -13.42
CA CYS A 92 -7.91 -10.04 -14.23
C CYS A 92 -7.99 -11.25 -15.16
N THR A 93 -9.08 -12.01 -15.07
CA THR A 93 -9.44 -13.04 -16.05
C THR A 93 -10.58 -12.53 -16.94
N GLN A 94 -10.94 -13.29 -17.97
CA GLN A 94 -12.10 -12.95 -18.81
C GLN A 94 -13.43 -13.02 -18.05
N GLN A 95 -13.48 -13.73 -16.92
CA GLN A 95 -14.66 -13.86 -16.08
C GLN A 95 -14.60 -12.82 -14.95
N LYS A 96 -15.60 -11.94 -14.88
CA LYS A 96 -15.76 -11.07 -13.71
C LYS A 96 -16.33 -11.88 -12.56
N GLN A 97 -15.53 -12.07 -11.50
CA GLN A 97 -16.03 -12.53 -10.21
C GLN A 97 -16.09 -11.34 -9.25
N THR A 98 -17.28 -10.98 -8.81
CA THR A 98 -17.50 -10.04 -7.71
C THR A 98 -18.62 -10.58 -6.85
N ASN A 99 -18.27 -11.13 -5.68
CA ASN A 99 -19.21 -11.41 -4.62
C ASN A 99 -19.23 -10.20 -3.67
N PRO A 100 -20.33 -9.41 -3.65
CA PRO A 100 -20.42 -8.27 -2.75
C PRO A 100 -20.27 -8.73 -1.30
N GLY A 101 -19.43 -8.02 -0.52
CA GLY A 101 -19.27 -8.27 0.92
C GLY A 101 -18.15 -9.24 1.32
N THR A 102 -17.49 -9.93 0.37
CA THR A 102 -16.31 -10.75 0.66
C THR A 102 -15.04 -10.11 0.10
N PRO A 103 -13.89 -10.18 0.78
CA PRO A 103 -12.63 -9.75 0.20
C PRO A 103 -12.37 -10.47 -1.14
N PRO A 104 -11.94 -9.75 -2.18
CA PRO A 104 -11.72 -10.32 -3.51
C PRO A 104 -10.61 -11.36 -3.48
N ASP A 105 -10.80 -12.50 -4.14
CA ASP A 105 -9.82 -13.58 -4.23
C ASP A 105 -8.68 -13.30 -5.22
N ASN A 106 -8.87 -12.32 -6.10
CA ASN A 106 -7.95 -11.96 -7.18
C ASN A 106 -7.06 -10.74 -6.88
N VAL A 107 -7.06 -10.25 -5.64
CA VAL A 107 -6.29 -9.05 -5.23
C VAL A 107 -5.36 -9.39 -4.06
N ILE A 108 -4.13 -8.86 -4.07
CA ILE A 108 -3.22 -8.86 -2.93
C ILE A 108 -2.80 -7.42 -2.62
N ILE A 109 -2.71 -7.10 -1.33
CA ILE A 109 -2.28 -5.80 -0.82
C ILE A 109 -0.87 -5.91 -0.23
N PHE A 110 -0.04 -4.91 -0.50
CA PHE A 110 1.33 -4.78 0.00
C PHE A 110 1.53 -3.40 0.63
N THR A 111 1.33 -3.28 1.93
CA THR A 111 1.52 -2.01 2.67
C THR A 111 2.96 -1.81 3.11
N GLY A 112 3.52 -0.63 2.87
CA GLY A 112 4.88 -0.25 3.29
C GLY A 112 5.97 -0.50 2.23
N SER A 113 7.03 0.30 2.30
CA SER A 113 8.08 0.35 1.26
C SER A 113 8.79 -0.98 1.00
N GLN A 114 9.01 -1.81 2.03
CA GLN A 114 9.59 -3.14 1.87
C GLN A 114 8.66 -4.09 1.10
N ARG A 115 7.36 -4.08 1.41
CA ARG A 115 6.36 -4.91 0.71
C ARG A 115 6.10 -4.43 -0.71
N ILE A 116 6.21 -3.12 -0.99
CA ILE A 116 6.18 -2.60 -2.37
C ILE A 116 7.29 -3.23 -3.23
N LYS A 117 8.50 -3.40 -2.68
CA LYS A 117 9.60 -4.07 -3.42
C LYS A 117 9.27 -5.54 -3.71
N ARG A 118 8.66 -6.25 -2.75
CA ARG A 118 8.17 -7.62 -2.94
C ARG A 118 7.09 -7.69 -4.02
N CYS A 119 6.13 -6.77 -3.99
CA CYS A 119 5.10 -6.61 -5.01
C CYS A 119 5.70 -6.48 -6.43
N GLU A 120 6.69 -5.60 -6.61
CA GLU A 120 7.37 -5.45 -7.91
C GLU A 120 8.20 -6.67 -8.28
N SER A 121 8.84 -7.33 -7.30
CA SER A 121 9.61 -8.55 -7.53
C SER A 121 8.74 -9.69 -8.07
N ILE A 122 7.60 -9.97 -7.43
CA ILE A 122 6.68 -11.00 -7.93
C ILE A 122 6.03 -10.57 -9.24
N ALA A 123 5.70 -9.29 -9.43
CA ALA A 123 5.16 -8.79 -10.69
C ALA A 123 6.12 -9.02 -11.87
N ALA A 124 7.43 -8.83 -11.69
CA ALA A 124 8.44 -9.11 -12.72
C ALA A 124 8.51 -10.60 -13.08
N LYS A 125 8.35 -11.50 -12.09
CA LYS A 125 8.32 -12.95 -12.32
C LYS A 125 7.04 -13.38 -13.05
N ILE A 126 5.90 -12.78 -12.68
CA ILE A 126 4.62 -12.97 -13.38
C ILE A 126 4.71 -12.48 -14.83
N GLU A 127 5.32 -11.33 -15.07
CA GLU A 127 5.56 -10.78 -16.42
C GLU A 127 6.35 -11.76 -17.29
N THR A 128 7.40 -12.37 -16.72
CA THR A 128 8.21 -13.39 -17.39
C THR A 128 7.38 -14.64 -17.70
N ALA A 129 6.58 -15.13 -16.75
CA ALA A 129 5.77 -16.33 -16.93
C ALA A 129 4.61 -16.14 -17.93
N LEU A 130 4.02 -14.95 -17.98
CA LEU A 130 2.95 -14.62 -18.93
C LEU A 130 3.49 -14.28 -20.34
N GLY A 131 4.78 -14.01 -20.48
CA GLY A 131 5.38 -13.59 -21.75
C GLY A 131 4.88 -12.23 -22.25
N ARG A 132 4.32 -11.40 -21.37
CA ARG A 132 3.76 -10.08 -21.70
C ARG A 132 3.77 -9.13 -20.50
N PRO A 133 3.78 -7.81 -20.71
CA PRO A 133 3.91 -6.81 -19.64
C PRO A 133 2.79 -6.86 -18.59
N VAL A 134 3.16 -6.66 -17.33
CA VAL A 134 2.21 -6.33 -16.26
C VAL A 134 1.88 -4.84 -16.31
N ARG A 135 0.59 -4.48 -16.27
CA ARG A 135 0.17 -3.09 -16.30
C ARG A 135 0.49 -2.41 -14.97
N ARG A 136 1.28 -1.35 -15.00
CA ARG A 136 1.63 -0.57 -13.80
C ARG A 136 0.89 0.77 -13.81
N ILE A 137 0.25 1.10 -12.70
CA ILE A 137 -0.47 2.35 -12.48
C ILE A 137 0.12 3.01 -11.25
N GLU A 138 0.63 4.23 -11.39
CA GLU A 138 1.10 5.04 -10.27
C GLU A 138 0.02 6.05 -9.89
N ALA A 139 -0.25 6.22 -8.60
CA ALA A 139 -1.03 7.35 -8.14
C ALA A 139 -0.28 8.63 -8.57
N ALA A 140 -0.97 9.53 -9.26
CA ALA A 140 -0.43 10.86 -9.52
C ALA A 140 -0.12 11.51 -8.17
N GLY A 141 1.16 11.57 -7.80
CA GLY A 141 1.58 12.42 -6.71
C GLY A 141 1.22 13.86 -7.07
N GLU A 142 0.69 14.62 -6.12
CA GLU A 142 0.77 16.07 -6.19
C GLU A 142 2.24 16.42 -6.44
N LYS A 143 2.60 16.70 -7.71
CA LYS A 143 3.73 17.55 -7.99
C LYS A 143 3.36 18.90 -7.40
N ARG A 144 3.72 19.14 -6.15
CA ARG A 144 3.99 20.50 -5.72
C ARG A 144 5.30 20.86 -6.37
N ASP A 145 5.20 21.71 -7.38
CA ASP A 145 6.31 22.41 -7.98
C ASP A 145 7.11 23.08 -6.86
N LEU A 146 8.27 22.51 -6.55
CA LEU A 146 9.35 23.17 -5.82
C LEU A 146 10.45 23.49 -6.84
N ASP A 147 10.06 24.14 -7.93
CA ASP A 147 10.96 24.79 -8.86
C ASP A 147 10.45 26.24 -8.99
N ASP A 148 10.94 27.16 -8.14
CA ASP A 148 11.04 28.61 -8.43
C ASP A 148 11.52 29.45 -7.21
N ALA A 149 12.61 29.07 -6.53
CA ALA A 149 13.18 29.95 -5.48
C ALA A 149 14.71 29.94 -5.29
N GLU A 150 15.52 29.31 -6.14
CA GLU A 150 16.99 29.33 -5.97
C GLU A 150 17.79 29.53 -7.27
N ASN A 151 17.40 30.49 -8.11
CA ASN A 151 18.31 30.90 -9.20
C ASN A 151 18.21 32.38 -9.63
N ARG A 152 18.21 33.30 -8.66
CA ARG A 152 18.55 34.72 -8.90
C ARG A 152 19.44 35.24 -7.79
N ASN A 153 20.72 34.89 -7.84
CA ASN A 153 21.76 35.75 -7.28
C ASN A 153 23.10 35.42 -7.91
N ARG A 154 23.30 35.92 -9.12
CA ARG A 154 24.63 36.34 -9.58
C ARG A 154 24.53 37.67 -10.30
N ASP A 155 25.37 38.57 -9.80
CA ASP A 155 25.87 39.79 -10.42
C ASP A 155 24.94 41.01 -10.50
N SER A 156 25.01 41.82 -9.44
CA SER A 156 25.36 43.25 -9.57
C SER A 156 25.74 43.83 -8.20
N GLU A 157 27.05 44.01 -8.00
CA GLU A 157 27.59 44.98 -7.04
C GLU A 157 27.20 46.41 -7.44
N VAL A 158 27.08 47.32 -6.45
CA VAL A 158 27.59 48.71 -6.41
C VAL A 158 26.88 49.50 -5.27
N VAL A 159 27.62 49.71 -4.16
CA VAL A 159 27.72 50.84 -3.18
C VAL A 159 26.51 51.80 -2.97
N GLN A 160 26.14 52.26 -1.77
CA GLN A 160 26.92 52.97 -0.74
C GLN A 160 26.09 53.22 0.57
N ALA A 161 26.80 53.59 1.66
CA ALA A 161 26.36 53.93 3.03
C ALA A 161 25.23 54.98 3.15
N THR A 162 24.44 55.07 4.24
CA THR A 162 24.78 55.67 5.56
C THR A 162 23.70 55.41 6.64
N GLU A 163 24.09 55.72 7.90
CA GLU A 163 23.52 55.44 9.23
C GLU A 163 22.18 56.12 9.61
N GLU A 164 21.79 55.87 10.87
CA GLU A 164 20.69 56.42 11.71
C GLU A 164 19.41 55.54 11.69
N GLY A 165 18.99 54.84 12.75
CA GLY A 165 19.12 55.08 14.18
C GLY A 165 17.81 55.68 14.70
N ASP A 166 16.84 54.85 15.12
CA ASP A 166 16.05 55.18 16.31
C ASP A 166 15.24 53.98 16.85
N SER A 167 15.22 53.88 18.17
CA SER A 167 14.47 52.90 18.96
C SER A 167 13.34 53.61 19.67
N GLU A 168 12.09 53.31 19.33
CA GLU A 168 10.95 53.58 20.22
C GLU A 168 9.87 52.48 20.13
N SER A 169 9.70 51.75 21.23
CA SER A 169 8.39 51.22 21.71
C SER A 169 7.69 52.35 22.50
N PRO A 170 6.39 52.30 22.91
CA PRO A 170 5.53 51.13 23.14
C PRO A 170 4.00 51.31 22.86
N THR A 171 3.24 50.29 23.28
CA THR A 171 1.85 50.31 23.82
C THR A 171 0.65 50.24 22.87
N ALA A 172 -0.14 49.16 22.97
CA ALA A 172 -1.49 49.22 23.56
C ALA A 172 -2.12 47.82 23.67
N THR A 173 -2.33 47.40 24.91
CA THR A 173 -3.16 46.28 25.36
C THR A 173 -4.64 46.63 25.21
N THR A 174 -5.49 45.76 24.62
CA THR A 174 -6.93 45.74 24.97
C THR A 174 -7.59 44.37 24.71
N THR A 175 -8.03 43.76 25.82
CA THR A 175 -9.18 42.85 26.04
C THR A 175 -9.40 41.58 25.20
N ILE A 176 -9.07 40.46 25.85
CA ILE A 176 -9.94 39.32 26.19
C ILE A 176 -11.45 39.54 25.92
N ASP A 177 -12.07 38.62 25.18
CA ASP A 177 -13.35 38.07 25.61
C ASP A 177 -13.49 36.60 25.20
N ALA A 178 -13.97 35.81 26.15
CA ALA A 178 -14.16 34.37 26.07
C ALA A 178 -15.65 34.08 25.99
N ALA A 179 -16.07 33.26 25.03
CA ALA A 179 -17.33 32.52 25.05
C ALA A 179 -17.30 31.51 23.90
N ASP A 180 -17.84 30.31 24.00
CA ASP A 180 -18.24 29.44 25.09
C ASP A 180 -18.46 28.10 24.39
N ALA A 181 -18.09 27.00 25.04
CA ALA A 181 -18.36 25.68 24.52
C ALA A 181 -19.82 25.31 24.82
N LYS A 182 -20.52 24.67 23.87
CA LYS A 182 -21.10 23.33 24.12
C LYS A 182 -21.72 22.67 22.89
N PRO A 183 -21.57 21.33 22.76
CA PRO A 183 -22.32 20.46 21.88
C PRO A 183 -23.56 19.89 22.60
N GLY A 184 -24.60 19.53 21.84
CA GLY A 184 -25.82 18.82 22.28
C GLY A 184 -26.86 18.89 21.16
N GLU A 185 -27.70 17.91 20.85
CA GLU A 185 -28.09 16.67 21.53
C GLU A 185 -28.55 15.65 20.46
N LEU A 186 -28.28 14.38 20.73
CA LEU A 186 -29.03 13.24 20.17
C LEU A 186 -30.38 13.19 20.87
N ASP A 187 -31.46 12.92 20.13
CA ASP A 187 -32.74 12.60 20.76
C ASP A 187 -33.31 11.29 20.23
N GLU A 188 -33.90 10.56 21.18
CA GLU A 188 -34.37 9.18 21.16
C GLU A 188 -35.73 8.99 20.47
N VAL A 189 -35.87 7.80 19.87
CA VAL A 189 -37.01 6.87 19.92
C VAL A 189 -38.38 7.42 20.34
N VAL A 190 -39.39 7.30 19.46
CA VAL A 190 -40.77 7.01 19.88
C VAL A 190 -41.45 6.00 18.94
N LYS A 191 -41.62 4.79 19.50
CA LYS A 191 -42.67 3.76 19.34
C LYS A 191 -43.11 3.29 17.96
#